data_AF-A0A0C1QPI9-F1
#
_entry.id   AF-A0A0C1QPI9-F1
#
_cell.length_a   1.000
_cell.length_b   1.000
_cell.length_c   1.000
_cell.angle_alpha   90.00
_cell.angle_beta   90.00
_cell.angle_gamma   90.00
#
_symmetry.space_group_name_H-M   'P 1'
#
loop_
_entity.id
_entity.type
_entity.pdbx_description
1 polymer ?
#
loop_
_entity_poly.entity_id
_entity_poly.type
_entity_poly.pdbx_seq_one_letter_code
_entity_poly.pdbx_strand_id
1 'polypeptide(L)'
;MTNWEEQQKEFKIQKGIRDAEDDLVIAIEERLNNQKSYGKLEDSQYRNLMHVADTTGSIAVIKNFLRYQLGRDKKWGEGKESLAEKIIDDIDDKLKQKALEIIEKSGCNETEKIEKIKPVWLELTRRYLSYGSRHLKYLNPSKSTSPSKTN
;
A
#
# COMPACT_ATOMS: atom_id res chain seq x y z
N MET A 1 -6.46 -28.79 -16.12
CA MET A 1 -7.18 -28.17 -14.98
C MET A 1 -8.58 -27.84 -15.46
N THR A 2 -9.61 -28.19 -14.71
CA THR A 2 -10.98 -27.77 -15.08
C THR A 2 -11.17 -26.30 -14.71
N ASN A 3 -11.94 -25.55 -15.50
CA ASN A 3 -12.24 -24.13 -15.25
C ASN A 3 -12.74 -23.88 -13.80
N TRP A 4 -13.43 -24.88 -13.22
CA TRP A 4 -13.91 -24.84 -11.84
C TRP A 4 -12.79 -24.82 -10.78
N GLU A 5 -11.75 -25.63 -10.92
CA GLU A 5 -10.65 -25.70 -9.94
C GLU A 5 -9.86 -24.39 -9.89
N GLU A 6 -9.63 -23.79 -11.05
CA GLU A 6 -8.97 -22.48 -11.17
C GLU A 6 -9.81 -21.37 -10.52
N GLN A 7 -11.13 -21.37 -10.75
CA GLN A 7 -12.06 -20.43 -10.10
C GLN A 7 -12.05 -20.58 -8.58
N GLN A 8 -11.98 -21.80 -8.04
CA GLN A 8 -11.92 -22.04 -6.60
C GLN A 8 -10.64 -21.48 -5.98
N LYS A 9 -9.50 -21.63 -6.65
CA LYS A 9 -8.22 -21.05 -6.20
C LYS A 9 -8.29 -19.52 -6.21
N GLU A 10 -8.81 -18.93 -7.28
CA GLU A 10 -8.95 -17.48 -7.38
C GLU A 10 -9.90 -16.93 -6.31
N PHE A 11 -11.03 -17.59 -6.05
CA PHE A 11 -11.94 -17.22 -4.98
C PHE A 11 -11.26 -17.23 -3.60
N LYS A 12 -10.42 -18.23 -3.32
CA LYS A 12 -9.66 -18.29 -2.06
C LYS A 12 -8.66 -17.14 -1.94
N ILE A 13 -8.00 -16.76 -3.04
CA ILE A 13 -7.08 -15.61 -3.05
C ILE A 13 -7.84 -14.33 -2.76
N GLN A 14 -8.94 -14.07 -3.48
CA GLN A 14 -9.75 -12.88 -3.28
C GLN A 14 -10.35 -12.83 -1.87
N LYS A 15 -10.75 -13.97 -1.32
CA LYS A 15 -11.16 -14.07 0.09
C LYS A 15 -10.01 -13.71 1.02
N GLY A 16 -8.82 -14.27 0.83
CA GLY A 16 -7.65 -13.98 1.65
C GLY A 16 -7.22 -12.49 1.62
N ILE A 17 -7.38 -11.83 0.46
CA ILE A 17 -7.14 -10.38 0.34
C ILE A 17 -8.16 -9.59 1.17
N ARG A 18 -9.45 -9.95 1.12
CA ARG A 18 -10.50 -9.31 1.93
C ARG A 18 -10.30 -9.55 3.41
N ASP A 19 -9.95 -10.77 3.80
CA ASP A 19 -9.73 -11.14 5.20
C ASP A 19 -8.51 -10.40 5.80
N ALA A 20 -7.61 -9.86 4.97
CA ALA A 20 -6.47 -9.06 5.39
C ALA A 20 -6.78 -7.57 5.59
N GLU A 21 -7.97 -7.07 5.22
CA GLU A 21 -8.25 -5.63 5.18
C GLU A 21 -8.04 -4.93 6.54
N ASP A 22 -8.49 -5.53 7.64
CA ASP A 22 -8.31 -4.96 8.98
C ASP A 22 -6.83 -4.81 9.33
N ASP A 23 -6.02 -5.85 9.05
CA ASP A 23 -4.56 -5.81 9.28
C ASP A 23 -3.90 -4.69 8.46
N LEU A 24 -4.33 -4.49 7.21
CA LEU A 24 -3.80 -3.44 6.33
C LEU A 24 -4.14 -2.05 6.87
N VAL A 25 -5.39 -1.84 7.30
CA VAL A 25 -5.88 -0.58 7.86
C VAL A 25 -5.08 -0.23 9.12
N ILE A 26 -5.01 -1.16 10.08
CA ILE A 26 -4.29 -0.95 11.34
C ILE A 26 -2.82 -0.61 11.05
N ALA A 27 -2.17 -1.36 10.16
CA ALA A 27 -0.76 -1.16 9.86
C ALA A 27 -0.47 0.24 9.31
N ILE A 28 -1.26 0.76 8.35
CA ILE A 28 -1.00 2.09 7.78
C ILE A 28 -1.40 3.21 8.75
N GLU A 29 -2.46 3.02 9.53
CA GLU A 29 -2.88 3.98 10.54
C GLU A 29 -1.81 4.16 11.63
N GLU A 30 -1.20 3.06 12.09
CA GLU A 30 -0.08 3.10 13.03
C GLU A 30 1.10 3.93 12.49
N ARG A 31 1.42 3.81 11.19
CA ARG A 31 2.49 4.61 10.57
C ARG A 31 2.15 6.08 10.52
N LEU A 32 0.92 6.40 10.11
CA LEU A 32 0.44 7.76 9.93
C LEU A 32 0.13 8.48 11.26
N ASN A 33 -0.21 7.75 12.32
CA ASN A 33 -0.41 8.33 13.65
C ASN A 33 0.91 8.80 14.29
N ASN A 34 2.06 8.28 13.84
CA ASN A 34 3.36 8.75 14.27
C ASN A 34 3.76 10.04 13.51
N GLN A 35 3.26 11.19 13.97
CA GLN A 35 3.55 12.49 13.37
C GLN A 35 5.05 12.88 13.38
N LYS A 36 5.90 12.19 14.16
CA LYS A 36 7.36 12.42 14.10
C LYS A 36 8.00 11.80 12.86
N SER A 37 7.33 10.86 12.21
CA SER A 37 7.86 10.13 11.06
C SER A 37 7.71 10.89 9.73
N TYR A 38 6.98 12.02 9.70
CA TYR A 38 6.80 12.79 8.47
C TYR A 38 6.57 14.28 8.75
N GLY A 39 6.83 15.11 7.74
CA GLY A 39 6.70 16.56 7.84
C GLY A 39 5.30 17.06 7.51
N LYS A 40 5.22 18.20 6.81
CA LYS A 40 3.96 18.73 6.27
C LYS A 40 3.52 17.95 5.03
N LEU A 41 3.25 16.64 5.19
CA LEU A 41 2.70 15.82 4.14
C LEU A 41 1.31 16.34 3.76
N GLU A 42 1.09 16.59 2.47
CA GLU A 42 -0.17 17.07 1.93
C GLU A 42 -0.92 15.93 1.24
N ASP A 43 -2.26 16.01 1.26
CA ASP A 43 -3.12 15.03 0.58
C ASP A 43 -2.78 14.89 -0.92
N SER A 44 -2.36 15.98 -1.57
CA SER A 44 -1.93 15.97 -2.98
C SER A 44 -0.73 15.05 -3.22
N GLN A 45 0.21 14.99 -2.29
CA GLN A 45 1.41 14.18 -2.40
C GLN A 45 1.11 12.71 -2.17
N TYR A 46 0.26 12.42 -1.19
CA TYR A 46 -0.19 11.05 -0.95
C TYR A 46 -1.06 10.55 -2.12
N ARG A 47 -1.92 11.39 -2.71
CA ARG A 47 -2.65 11.05 -3.94
C ARG A 47 -1.72 10.74 -5.11
N ASN A 48 -0.59 11.43 -5.24
CA ASN A 48 0.40 11.10 -6.27
C ASN A 48 1.03 9.71 -6.05
N LEU A 49 1.29 9.32 -4.80
CA LEU A 49 1.73 7.96 -4.48
C LEU A 49 0.66 6.92 -4.90
N MET A 50 -0.60 7.16 -4.57
CA MET A 50 -1.71 6.29 -4.99
C MET A 50 -1.78 6.16 -6.51
N HIS A 51 -1.72 7.28 -7.23
CA HIS A 51 -1.75 7.27 -8.69
C HIS A 51 -0.60 6.44 -9.28
N VAL A 52 0.60 6.52 -8.71
CA VAL A 52 1.72 5.66 -9.12
C VAL A 52 1.42 4.18 -8.84
N ALA A 53 0.89 3.86 -7.65
CA ALA A 53 0.54 2.49 -7.28
C ALA A 53 -0.55 1.90 -8.19
N ASP A 54 -1.55 2.68 -8.57
CA ASP A 54 -2.68 2.24 -9.40
C ASP A 54 -2.26 2.04 -10.87
N THR A 55 -1.33 2.85 -11.38
CA THR A 55 -0.92 2.81 -12.79
C THR A 55 0.25 1.85 -13.07
N THR A 56 1.03 1.49 -12.05
CA THR A 56 2.17 0.58 -12.22
C THR A 56 1.81 -0.88 -11.93
N GLY A 57 2.43 -1.81 -12.66
CA GLY A 57 2.44 -3.23 -12.33
C GLY A 57 3.60 -3.67 -11.43
N SER A 58 4.40 -2.71 -10.92
CA SER A 58 5.69 -3.00 -10.26
C SER A 58 5.79 -2.38 -8.87
N ILE A 59 5.90 -3.24 -7.84
CA ILE A 59 6.23 -2.85 -6.47
C ILE A 59 7.53 -2.03 -6.41
N ALA A 60 8.53 -2.40 -7.23
CA ALA A 60 9.80 -1.68 -7.25
C ALA A 60 9.64 -0.22 -7.68
N VAL A 61 8.71 0.08 -8.60
CA VAL A 61 8.39 1.46 -9.02
C VAL A 61 7.75 2.25 -7.87
N ILE A 62 6.84 1.63 -7.12
CA ILE A 62 6.20 2.26 -5.94
C ILE A 62 7.27 2.59 -4.88
N LYS A 63 8.14 1.63 -4.56
CA LYS A 63 9.24 1.84 -3.60
C LYS A 63 10.23 2.90 -4.08
N ASN A 64 10.56 2.90 -5.37
CA ASN A 64 11.45 3.90 -5.94
C ASN A 64 10.84 5.30 -5.90
N PHE A 65 9.53 5.42 -6.12
CA PHE A 65 8.82 6.68 -5.94
C PHE A 65 8.93 7.18 -4.49
N LEU A 66 8.69 6.32 -3.49
CA LEU A 66 8.84 6.68 -2.07
C LEU A 66 10.26 7.15 -1.72
N ARG A 67 11.28 6.43 -2.19
CA ARG A 67 12.69 6.82 -2.00
C ARG A 67 13.02 8.14 -2.67
N TYR A 68 12.48 8.38 -3.87
CA TYR A 68 12.63 9.67 -4.54
C TYR A 68 11.98 10.80 -3.75
N GLN A 69 10.77 10.59 -3.21
CA GLN A 69 10.11 11.60 -2.38
C GLN A 69 10.95 11.91 -1.13
N LEU A 70 11.45 10.87 -0.45
CA LEU A 70 12.32 11.00 0.72
C LEU A 70 13.62 11.78 0.43
N GLY A 71 14.20 11.60 -0.76
CA GLY A 71 15.41 12.32 -1.16
C GLY A 71 15.17 13.76 -1.63
N ARG A 72 13.95 14.08 -2.05
CA ARG A 72 13.60 15.40 -2.61
C ARG A 72 13.13 16.39 -1.55
N ASP A 73 12.36 15.94 -0.56
CA ASP A 73 11.82 16.79 0.49
C ASP A 73 11.70 16.07 1.84
N LYS A 74 11.44 16.84 2.89
CA LYS A 74 11.25 16.33 4.26
C LYS A 74 9.80 15.98 4.57
N LYS A 75 8.89 16.05 3.58
CA LYS A 75 7.45 15.89 3.83
C LYS A 75 7.10 14.43 4.11
N TRP A 76 7.90 13.49 3.60
CA TRP A 76 7.77 12.06 3.89
C TRP A 76 8.63 11.57 5.06
N GLY A 77 9.27 12.49 5.80
CA GLY A 77 10.18 12.20 6.89
C GLY A 77 11.64 12.24 6.49
N GLU A 78 12.52 11.83 7.40
CA GLU A 78 13.98 11.79 7.19
C GLU A 78 14.58 10.49 7.72
N GLY A 79 15.50 9.91 6.95
CA GLY A 79 16.23 8.70 7.34
C GLY A 79 15.36 7.46 7.51
N LYS A 80 15.87 6.49 8.28
CA LYS A 80 15.25 5.16 8.49
C LYS A 80 13.96 5.18 9.31
N GLU A 81 13.70 6.28 10.00
CA GLU A 81 12.47 6.48 10.78
C GLU A 81 11.40 7.29 10.01
N SER A 82 11.68 7.62 8.75
CA SER A 82 10.72 8.31 7.88
C SER A 82 9.51 7.44 7.56
N LEU A 83 8.36 8.08 7.34
CA LEU A 83 7.14 7.42 6.88
C LEU A 83 7.38 6.69 5.56
N ALA A 84 8.16 7.26 4.64
CA ALA A 84 8.52 6.60 3.39
C ALA A 84 9.23 5.26 3.63
N GLU A 85 10.25 5.22 4.49
CA GLU A 85 10.96 3.97 4.82
C GLU A 85 10.04 2.99 5.56
N LYS A 86 9.20 3.45 6.51
CA LYS A 86 8.26 2.55 7.20
C LYS A 86 7.22 1.93 6.26
N ILE A 87 6.74 2.67 5.27
CA ILE A 87 5.86 2.13 4.22
C ILE A 87 6.62 1.12 3.36
N ILE A 88 7.89 1.39 3.01
CA ILE A 88 8.73 0.46 2.26
C ILE A 88 8.94 -0.84 3.05
N ASP A 89 9.23 -0.76 4.35
CA ASP A 89 9.38 -1.91 5.24
C ASP A 89 8.08 -2.72 5.31
N ASP A 90 6.93 -2.04 5.50
CA ASP A 90 5.63 -2.71 5.50
C ASP A 90 5.37 -3.43 4.16
N ILE A 91 5.72 -2.82 3.02
CA ILE A 91 5.61 -3.45 1.70
C ILE A 91 6.52 -4.69 1.61
N ASP A 92 7.79 -4.59 1.98
CA ASP A 92 8.77 -5.67 1.80
C ASP A 92 8.59 -6.84 2.77
N ASP A 93 8.08 -6.56 3.98
CA ASP A 93 7.93 -7.55 5.03
C ASP A 93 6.45 -7.95 5.19
N LYS A 94 5.63 -7.08 5.78
CA LYS A 94 4.25 -7.41 6.18
C LYS A 94 3.38 -7.80 4.98
N LEU A 95 3.35 -6.97 3.94
CA LEU A 95 2.47 -7.16 2.79
C LEU A 95 2.94 -8.33 1.92
N LYS A 96 4.25 -8.48 1.75
CA LYS A 96 4.83 -9.61 1.03
C LYS A 96 4.57 -10.93 1.75
N GLN A 97 4.76 -10.97 3.07
CA GLN A 97 4.46 -12.15 3.88
C GLN A 97 2.97 -12.50 3.80
N LYS A 98 2.08 -11.50 3.92
CA LYS A 98 0.63 -11.74 3.80
C LYS A 98 0.26 -12.30 2.42
N ALA A 99 0.86 -11.80 1.35
CA ALA A 99 0.66 -12.32 0.00
C ALA A 99 1.09 -13.80 -0.12
N LEU A 100 2.25 -14.15 0.46
CA LEU A 100 2.73 -15.54 0.51
C LEU A 100 1.75 -16.44 1.28
N GLU A 101 1.27 -15.99 2.44
CA GLU A 101 0.30 -16.73 3.26
C GLU A 101 -1.02 -16.98 2.51
N ILE A 102 -1.54 -15.97 1.81
CA ILE A 102 -2.77 -16.09 1.01
C ILE A 102 -2.60 -17.13 -0.09
N ILE A 103 -1.46 -17.08 -0.78
CA ILE A 103 -1.17 -17.99 -1.89
C ILE A 103 -0.94 -19.42 -1.41
N GLU A 104 -0.25 -19.61 -0.28
CA GLU A 104 -0.06 -20.93 0.31
C GLU A 104 -1.41 -21.58 0.65
N LYS A 105 -2.35 -20.80 1.19
CA LYS A 105 -3.69 -21.28 1.56
C LYS A 105 -4.64 -21.46 0.37
N SER A 106 -4.30 -20.92 -0.80
CA SER A 106 -5.18 -20.97 -1.98
C SER A 106 -5.24 -22.34 -2.66
N GLY A 107 -4.27 -23.22 -2.40
CA GLY A 107 -4.14 -24.51 -3.09
C GLY A 107 -3.51 -24.38 -4.48
N CYS A 108 -2.81 -23.28 -4.77
CA CYS A 108 -1.96 -23.14 -5.95
C CYS A 108 -0.79 -24.12 -5.91
N ASN A 109 -0.44 -24.67 -7.07
CA ASN A 109 0.82 -25.38 -7.29
C ASN A 109 2.00 -24.40 -7.39
N GLU A 110 3.23 -24.90 -7.36
CA GLU A 110 4.43 -24.05 -7.29
C GLU A 110 4.53 -23.03 -8.43
N THR A 111 4.20 -23.42 -9.67
CA THR A 111 4.20 -22.53 -10.83
C THR A 111 3.17 -21.41 -10.67
N GLU A 112 1.95 -21.75 -10.25
CA GLU A 112 0.88 -20.78 -10.00
C GLU A 112 1.26 -19.83 -8.85
N LYS A 113 1.93 -20.31 -7.80
CA LYS A 113 2.39 -19.47 -6.69
C LYS A 113 3.36 -18.39 -7.17
N ILE A 114 4.33 -18.77 -8.02
CA ILE A 114 5.32 -17.87 -8.62
C ILE A 114 4.64 -16.79 -9.48
N GLU A 115 3.60 -17.15 -10.22
CA GLU A 115 2.86 -16.22 -11.08
C GLU A 115 1.96 -15.28 -10.28
N LYS A 116 1.29 -15.79 -9.24
CA LYS A 116 0.28 -15.04 -8.49
C LYS A 116 0.84 -14.18 -7.36
N ILE A 117 2.07 -14.42 -6.89
CA ILE A 117 2.66 -13.66 -5.78
C ILE A 117 2.76 -12.17 -6.05
N LYS A 118 3.23 -11.78 -7.23
CA LYS A 118 3.37 -10.37 -7.58
C LYS A 118 2.02 -9.65 -7.67
N PRO A 119 1.00 -10.17 -8.38
CA PRO A 119 -0.34 -9.59 -8.39
C PRO A 119 -0.95 -9.42 -6.99
N VAL A 120 -0.90 -10.46 -6.15
CA VAL A 120 -1.48 -10.39 -4.79
C VAL A 120 -0.74 -9.36 -3.93
N TRP A 121 0.59 -9.36 -3.97
CA TRP A 121 1.40 -8.37 -3.23
C TRP A 121 1.11 -6.93 -3.67
N LEU A 122 0.95 -6.70 -4.98
CA LEU A 122 0.59 -5.40 -5.54
C LEU A 122 -0.80 -4.95 -5.09
N GLU A 123 -1.78 -5.85 -5.10
CA GLU A 123 -3.15 -5.55 -4.67
C GLU A 123 -3.21 -5.18 -3.18
N LEU A 124 -2.51 -5.94 -2.31
CA LEU A 124 -2.40 -5.60 -0.89
C LEU A 124 -1.75 -4.23 -0.68
N THR A 125 -0.72 -3.90 -1.47
CA THR A 125 -0.04 -2.60 -1.43
C THR A 125 -0.98 -1.47 -1.82
N ARG A 126 -1.76 -1.62 -2.89
CA ARG A 126 -2.74 -0.61 -3.33
C ARG A 126 -3.82 -0.36 -2.28
N ARG A 127 -4.33 -1.43 -1.67
CA ARG A 127 -5.32 -1.34 -0.57
C ARG A 127 -4.74 -0.64 0.65
N TYR A 128 -3.58 -1.08 1.12
CA TYR A 128 -2.83 -0.47 2.22
C TYR A 128 -2.65 1.04 2.01
N LEU A 129 -2.17 1.46 0.83
CA LEU A 129 -2.02 2.88 0.50
C LEU A 129 -3.37 3.61 0.41
N SER A 130 -4.40 2.98 -0.17
CA SER A 130 -5.74 3.57 -0.25
C SER A 130 -6.34 3.87 1.13
N TYR A 131 -6.16 2.96 2.10
CA TYR A 131 -6.57 3.20 3.48
C TYR A 131 -5.76 4.34 4.11
N GLY A 132 -4.46 4.40 3.84
CA GLY A 132 -3.61 5.50 4.30
C GLY A 132 -4.07 6.86 3.79
N SER A 133 -4.50 6.98 2.54
CA SER A 133 -5.05 8.25 2.03
C SER A 133 -6.33 8.67 2.75
N ARG A 134 -7.20 7.72 3.12
CA ARG A 134 -8.43 8.02 3.87
C ARG A 134 -8.10 8.47 5.29
N HIS A 135 -7.15 7.81 5.94
CA HIS A 135 -6.72 8.17 7.28
C HIS A 135 -5.98 9.51 7.33
N LEU A 136 -5.11 9.79 6.34
CA LEU A 136 -4.44 11.08 6.24
C LEU A 136 -5.44 12.25 6.12
N LYS A 137 -6.57 12.03 5.42
CA LYS A 137 -7.68 12.99 5.32
C LYS A 137 -8.37 13.17 6.67
N TYR A 138 -8.58 12.09 7.43
CA TYR A 138 -9.08 12.15 8.81
C TYR A 138 -8.16 12.95 9.74
N LEU A 139 -6.83 12.78 9.61
CA LEU A 139 -5.84 13.54 10.39
C LEU A 139 -5.74 15.03 9.99
N ASN A 140 -6.17 15.41 8.78
CA ASN A 140 -6.04 16.77 8.24
C ASN A 140 -7.38 17.39 7.76
N PRO A 141 -8.42 17.48 8.62
CA PRO A 141 -9.76 17.89 8.18
C PRO A 141 -9.80 19.32 7.61
N SER A 142 -8.96 20.23 8.13
CA SER A 142 -8.95 21.67 7.81
C SER A 142 -8.19 22.07 6.53
N LYS A 143 -7.45 21.16 5.89
CA LYS A 143 -6.73 21.45 4.63
C LYS A 143 -7.56 21.19 3.37
N SER A 144 -8.76 20.61 3.51
CA SER A 144 -9.64 20.23 2.41
C SER A 144 -10.61 21.34 1.97
N THR A 145 -10.71 22.43 2.74
CA THR A 145 -11.60 23.57 2.51
C THR A 145 -10.83 24.89 2.52
N SER A 146 -10.01 25.12 1.49
CA SER A 146 -9.57 26.48 1.15
C SER A 146 -10.13 26.81 -0.22
N PRO A 147 -11.10 27.74 -0.35
CA PRO A 147 -11.56 28.19 -1.65
C PRO A 147 -10.39 28.87 -2.35
N SER A 148 -10.16 28.50 -3.61
CA SER A 148 -9.22 29.16 -4.50
C SER A 148 -9.53 30.66 -4.51
N LYS A 149 -8.68 31.46 -3.86
CA LYS A 149 -8.66 32.90 -4.12
C LYS A 149 -7.95 33.10 -5.45
N THR A 150 -8.74 33.21 -6.52
CA THR A 150 -8.32 33.85 -7.76
C THR A 150 -8.09 35.33 -7.46
N ASN A 151 -6.85 35.78 -7.63
CA ASN A 151 -6.52 37.19 -7.86
C ASN A 151 -6.71 37.51 -9.34
#